data_AF-A0A5F1Z6T9-F1
#
_entry.id   AF-A0A5F1Z6T9-F1
#
_cell.length_a   1.000
_cell.length_b   1.000
_cell.length_c   1.000
_cell.angle_alpha   90.00
_cell.angle_beta   90.00
_cell.angle_gamma   90.00
#
_symmetry.space_group_name_H-M   'P 1'
#
loop_
_entity.id
_entity.type
_entity.pdbx_description
1 polymer ?
#
loop_
_entity_poly.entity_id
_entity_poly.type
_entity_poly.pdbx_seq_one_letter_code
_entity_poly.pdbx_strand_id
1 'polypeptide(L)'
;MRKIVLWFFILVSFIQCTKTNSSYEACERADLDYLACSLVVYQSYTYCSEKASTVSESTEAKASAKFQCDAERLVGSYLCEDIKKKTCGTK
;
A
#
# COMPACT_ATOMS: atom_id res chain seq x y z
N MET A 1 -35.32 38.20 8.33
CA MET A 1 -35.26 36.97 7.51
C MET A 1 -33.98 36.84 6.69
N ARG A 2 -33.57 37.84 5.89
CA ARG A 2 -32.36 37.78 5.03
C ARG A 2 -31.03 37.48 5.76
N LYS A 3 -30.82 37.99 6.98
CA LYS A 3 -29.59 37.72 7.77
C LYS A 3 -29.49 36.27 8.28
N ILE A 4 -30.63 35.65 8.59
CA ILE A 4 -30.68 34.26 9.07
C ILE A 4 -30.36 33.29 7.95
N VAL A 5 -30.88 33.54 6.74
CA VAL A 5 -30.58 32.73 5.54
C VAL A 5 -29.09 32.78 5.20
N LEU A 6 -28.46 33.96 5.28
CA LEU A 6 -27.04 34.14 5.02
C LEU A 6 -26.17 33.37 6.02
N TRP A 7 -26.55 33.41 7.30
CA TRP A 7 -25.83 32.68 8.34
C TRP A 7 -25.98 31.17 8.18
N PHE A 8 -27.18 30.70 7.81
CA PHE A 8 -27.43 29.29 7.52
C PHE A 8 -26.60 28.81 6.31
N PHE A 9 -26.49 29.63 5.27
CA PHE A 9 -25.70 29.31 4.08
C PHE A 9 -24.21 29.19 4.39
N ILE A 10 -23.67 30.09 5.22
CA ILE A 10 -22.29 30.02 5.69
C ILE A 10 -22.07 28.73 6.49
N LEU A 11 -22.98 28.39 7.40
CA LEU A 11 -22.86 27.22 8.28
C LEU A 11 -22.88 25.91 7.49
N VAL A 12 -23.75 25.80 6.47
CA VAL A 12 -23.79 24.64 5.56
C VAL A 12 -22.53 24.55 4.72
N SER A 13 -22.01 25.67 4.21
CA SER A 13 -20.74 25.68 3.46
C SER A 13 -19.54 25.25 4.30
N PHE A 14 -19.50 25.62 5.58
CA PHE A 14 -18.46 25.16 6.51
C PHE A 14 -18.51 23.64 6.74
N ILE A 15 -19.70 23.06 6.90
CA ILE A 15 -19.88 21.61 7.10
C ILE A 15 -19.49 20.80 5.84
N GLN A 16 -19.70 21.36 4.65
CA GLN A 16 -19.33 20.70 3.40
C GLN A 16 -17.82 20.81 3.11
N CYS A 17 -17.14 21.88 3.54
CA CYS A 17 -15.70 22.04 3.38
C CYS A 17 -14.86 21.17 4.34
N THR A 18 -15.37 20.86 5.54
CA THR A 18 -14.64 20.03 6.52
C THR A 18 -14.78 18.54 6.28
N LYS A 19 -15.68 18.11 5.39
CA LYS A 19 -15.68 16.74 4.87
C LYS A 19 -14.49 16.56 3.92
N THR A 20 -13.39 16.06 4.47
CA THR A 20 -12.42 15.34 3.65
C THR A 20 -13.17 14.31 2.83
N ASN A 21 -12.93 14.32 1.51
CA ASN A 21 -13.56 13.36 0.61
C ASN A 21 -13.25 11.95 1.14
N SER A 22 -14.25 11.11 1.36
CA SER A 22 -14.03 9.75 1.89
C SER A 22 -13.08 8.94 1.01
N SER A 23 -13.00 9.26 -0.28
CA SER A 23 -12.02 8.70 -1.22
C SER A 23 -10.58 9.11 -0.89
N TYR A 24 -10.37 10.31 -0.35
CA TYR A 24 -9.05 10.80 0.06
C TYR A 24 -8.57 10.09 1.32
N GLU A 25 -9.43 10.01 2.35
CA GLU A 25 -9.11 9.29 3.60
C GLU A 25 -8.85 7.79 3.36
N ALA A 26 -9.64 7.18 2.47
CA ALA A 26 -9.41 5.79 2.06
C ALA A 26 -8.07 5.59 1.35
N CYS A 27 -7.65 6.55 0.52
CA CYS A 27 -6.37 6.47 -0.18
C CYS A 27 -5.17 6.75 0.75
N GLU A 28 -5.29 7.69 1.69
CA GLU A 28 -4.28 7.91 2.73
C GLU A 28 -4.05 6.65 3.59
N ARG A 29 -5.14 5.95 3.93
CA ARG A 29 -5.04 4.66 4.62
C ARG A 29 -4.42 3.59 3.73
N ALA A 30 -4.75 3.55 2.45
CA ALA A 30 -4.16 2.63 1.48
C ALA A 30 -2.65 2.84 1.29
N ASP A 31 -2.15 4.07 1.44
CA ASP A 31 -0.72 4.37 1.44
C ASP A 31 0.00 3.73 2.63
N LEU A 32 -0.60 3.80 3.82
CA LEU A 32 -0.09 3.13 5.01
C LEU A 32 -0.12 1.60 4.85
N ASP A 33 -1.20 1.05 4.30
CA ASP A 33 -1.31 -0.38 4.02
C ASP A 33 -0.27 -0.85 2.99
N TYR A 34 0.01 -0.04 1.96
CA TYR A 34 1.07 -0.29 0.99
C TYR A 34 2.46 -0.32 1.66
N LEU A 35 2.75 0.63 2.55
CA LEU A 35 3.99 0.66 3.31
C LEU A 35 4.14 -0.58 4.20
N ALA A 36 3.08 -0.97 4.90
CA ALA A 36 3.08 -2.18 5.71
C ALA A 36 3.30 -3.44 4.85
N CYS A 37 2.58 -3.57 3.74
CA CYS A 37 2.70 -4.69 2.81
C CYS A 37 4.12 -4.79 2.23
N SER A 38 4.66 -3.68 1.73
CA SER A 38 6.02 -3.63 1.18
C SER A 38 7.09 -3.97 2.23
N LEU A 39 6.91 -3.55 3.49
CA LEU A 39 7.81 -3.92 4.58
C LEU A 39 7.79 -5.44 4.83
N VAL A 40 6.61 -6.07 4.84
CA VAL A 40 6.49 -7.53 5.02
C VAL A 40 7.14 -8.27 3.85
N VAL A 41 6.88 -7.86 2.60
CA VAL A 41 7.49 -8.45 1.40
C VAL A 41 9.02 -8.33 1.44
N TYR A 42 9.53 -7.18 1.91
CA TYR A 42 10.96 -7.00 2.07
C TYR A 42 11.54 -7.91 3.15
N GLN A 43 10.90 -8.03 4.32
CA GLN A 43 11.35 -8.91 5.39
C GLN A 43 11.33 -10.39 4.97
N SER A 44 10.26 -10.83 4.30
CA SER A 44 10.18 -12.21 3.80
C SER A 44 11.26 -12.49 2.76
N TYR A 45 11.53 -11.54 1.86
CA TYR A 45 12.65 -11.63 0.93
C TYR A 45 13.99 -11.73 1.65
N THR A 46 14.26 -10.88 2.65
CA THR A 46 15.54 -10.91 3.37
C THR A 46 15.75 -12.27 4.03
N TYR A 47 14.72 -12.79 4.71
CA TYR A 47 14.76 -14.10 5.34
C TYR A 47 14.98 -15.23 4.32
N CYS A 48 14.24 -15.21 3.21
CA CYS A 48 14.40 -16.17 2.12
C CYS A 48 15.81 -16.12 1.54
N SER A 49 16.33 -14.91 1.29
CA SER A 49 17.65 -14.70 0.69
C SER A 49 18.79 -15.17 1.60
N GLU A 50 18.65 -15.00 2.91
CA GLU A 50 19.59 -15.53 3.90
C GLU A 50 19.54 -17.05 3.93
N LYS A 51 18.34 -17.64 3.95
CA LYS A 51 18.17 -19.11 3.88
C LYS A 51 18.76 -19.69 2.61
N ALA A 52 18.46 -19.12 1.44
CA ALA A 52 19.04 -19.51 0.16
C ALA A 52 20.57 -19.41 0.18
N SER A 53 21.13 -18.43 0.89
CA SER A 53 22.58 -18.25 1.01
C SER A 53 23.26 -19.34 1.84
N THR A 54 22.53 -19.96 2.77
CA THR A 54 23.00 -21.08 3.62
C THR A 54 22.85 -22.47 3.01
N VAL A 55 22.21 -22.58 1.83
CA VAL A 55 22.10 -23.85 1.09
C VAL A 55 23.51 -24.35 0.76
N SER A 56 23.84 -25.55 1.25
CA SER A 56 25.16 -26.19 1.10
C SER A 56 25.27 -27.07 -0.17
N GLU A 57 24.27 -27.02 -1.05
CA GLU A 57 24.22 -27.77 -2.31
C GLU A 57 25.05 -27.10 -3.42
N SER A 58 24.87 -27.56 -4.68
CA SER A 58 25.52 -27.02 -5.86
C SER A 58 25.25 -25.51 -6.04
N THR A 59 26.15 -24.85 -6.78
CA THR A 59 25.99 -23.45 -7.19
C THR A 59 24.67 -23.19 -7.91
N GLU A 60 24.19 -24.15 -8.69
CA GLU A 60 22.91 -24.09 -9.40
C GLU A 60 21.71 -24.13 -8.44
N ALA A 61 21.77 -24.99 -7.42
CA ALA A 61 20.73 -25.06 -6.39
C ALA A 61 20.64 -23.75 -5.61
N LYS A 62 21.79 -23.19 -5.19
CA LYS A 62 21.85 -21.89 -4.52
C LYS A 62 21.33 -20.74 -5.39
N ALA A 63 21.65 -20.75 -6.68
CA ALA A 63 21.11 -19.76 -7.62
C ALA A 63 19.59 -19.91 -7.76
N SER A 64 19.08 -21.13 -7.94
CA SER A 64 17.64 -21.39 -8.07
C SER A 64 16.84 -20.94 -6.85
N ALA A 65 17.35 -21.20 -5.64
CA ALA A 65 16.72 -20.75 -4.39
C ALA A 65 16.69 -19.22 -4.29
N LYS A 66 17.78 -18.53 -4.69
CA LYS A 66 17.80 -17.07 -4.73
C LYS A 66 16.79 -16.51 -5.74
N PHE A 67 16.70 -17.11 -6.94
CA PHE A 67 15.74 -16.71 -7.97
C PHE A 67 14.29 -16.84 -7.48
N GLN A 68 13.97 -17.88 -6.70
CA GLN A 68 12.65 -18.02 -6.08
C GLN A 68 12.35 -16.84 -5.14
N CYS A 69 13.28 -16.48 -4.26
CA CYS A 69 13.11 -15.33 -3.36
C CYS A 69 12.89 -14.02 -4.13
N ASP A 70 13.64 -13.81 -5.22
CA ASP A 70 13.51 -12.62 -6.08
C ASP A 70 12.14 -12.57 -6.77
N ALA A 71 11.65 -13.73 -7.25
CA ALA A 71 10.33 -13.85 -7.86
C ALA A 71 9.20 -13.56 -6.86
N GLU A 72 9.27 -14.13 -5.66
CA GLU A 72 8.29 -13.86 -4.59
C GLU A 72 8.26 -12.38 -4.20
N ARG A 73 9.44 -11.75 -4.09
CA ARG A 73 9.53 -10.31 -3.82
C ARG A 73 8.83 -9.50 -4.91
N LEU A 74 9.04 -9.84 -6.18
CA LEU A 74 8.45 -9.14 -7.32
C LEU A 74 6.92 -9.26 -7.29
N VAL A 75 6.40 -10.49 -7.14
CA VAL A 75 4.96 -10.77 -7.07
C VAL A 75 4.33 -10.05 -5.87
N GLY A 76 4.96 -10.11 -4.70
CA GLY A 76 4.51 -9.42 -3.50
C GLY A 76 4.43 -7.90 -3.71
N SER A 77 5.42 -7.31 -4.37
CA SER A 77 5.45 -5.87 -4.64
C SER A 77 4.29 -5.45 -5.56
N TYR A 78 4.03 -6.22 -6.63
CA TYR A 78 2.89 -5.99 -7.50
C TYR A 78 1.55 -6.13 -6.78
N LEU A 79 1.43 -7.10 -5.87
CA LEU A 79 0.22 -7.28 -5.06
C LEU A 79 -0.03 -6.05 -4.16
N CYS A 80 1.00 -5.55 -3.47
CA CYS A 80 0.88 -4.35 -2.64
C CYS A 80 0.44 -3.14 -3.47
N GLU A 81 1.02 -2.95 -4.67
CA GLU A 81 0.61 -1.86 -5.57
C GLU A 81 -0.83 -2.00 -6.06
N ASP A 82 -1.24 -3.21 -6.45
CA ASP A 82 -2.59 -3.47 -6.95
C ASP A 82 -3.66 -3.21 -5.88
N ILE A 83 -3.40 -3.61 -4.62
CA ILE A 83 -4.26 -3.28 -3.48
C ILE A 83 -4.42 -1.76 -3.34
N LYS A 84 -3.30 -1.02 -3.37
CA LYS A 84 -3.34 0.44 -3.28
C LYS A 84 -4.11 1.07 -4.43
N LYS A 85 -3.85 0.65 -5.68
CA LYS A 85 -4.56 1.16 -6.88
C LYS A 85 -6.06 0.92 -6.80
N LYS A 86 -6.48 -0.28 -6.38
CA LYS A 86 -7.89 -0.64 -6.17
C LYS A 86 -8.55 0.26 -5.12
N THR A 87 -7.87 0.57 -4.02
CA THR A 87 -8.42 1.40 -2.94
C THR A 87 -8.45 2.88 -3.30
N CYS A 88 -7.43 3.40 -3.98
CA CYS A 88 -7.34 4.81 -4.39
C CYS A 88 -8.13 5.14 -5.67
N GLY A 89 -8.69 4.15 -6.36
CA GLY A 89 -9.50 4.35 -7.57
C GLY A 89 -8.70 4.78 -8.81
N THR A 90 -7.37 4.68 -8.77
CA THR A 90 -6.50 4.90 -9.92
C THR A 90 -6.53 3.65 -10.80
N LYS A 91 -7.53 3.59 -11.69
CA LYS A 91 -7.59 2.61 -12.78
C LYS A 91 -6.47 2.84 -13.80
#